data_AF-A0A6P6FB59-F1
#
_entry.id   AF-A0A6P6FB59-F1
#
_cell.length_a   1.000
_cell.length_b   1.000
_cell.length_c   1.000
_cell.angle_alpha   90.00
_cell.angle_beta   90.00
_cell.angle_gamma   90.00
#
_symmetry.space_group_name_H-M   'P 1'
#
loop_
_entity.id
_entity.type
_entity.pdbx_description
1 polymer ?
#
loop_
_entity_poly.entity_id
_entity_poly.type
_entity_poly.pdbx_seq_one_letter_code
_entity_poly.pdbx_strand_id
1 'polypeptide(L)'
;MRSSSDVNDHLQNSHYKSDIYHTFQFCHWILKPLGIYFFLHDHVNKFEKIVSVLLIIICCSILQFVIVPFGYYILFYEKDMNMKIKFLGPLAFCVTALFKYGYLGVKSSELGRCVKHVKKNWKMLQDKDHRAIMVRYVTMGRNLITLCAAFMYTGGLSYHTIMPLLSKKKINENITIRPLTYPGYEAFFDIQESPTYEIVYCMHCVYVLITGNITMAAYSLTAIFTTHACGQIKIQTLRLENLRKDGKALKNGIEDHLAVIVSEHVEILRFTKNIETALQGLFLIEVMLSTLLICLLEYYCMMEWETSDSVAISTYIILLTSFTFNILIYCYVGELLLGQGSEIATALYDIEWYNLPGRKARDIVLVLAISKYPLKLTAGKILVLSMNTFGVVLKSSLVYLNMLRTVTEF
;
A
#
# COMPACT_ATOMS: atom_id res chain seq x y z
N MET A 1 38.84 29.37 -15.95
CA MET A 1 37.90 28.24 -15.97
C MET A 1 37.23 28.15 -14.59
N ARG A 2 36.06 28.77 -14.42
CA ARG A 2 35.19 28.52 -13.26
C ARG A 2 34.50 27.18 -13.50
N SER A 3 34.63 26.25 -12.56
CA SER A 3 34.08 24.89 -12.68
C SER A 3 32.55 24.95 -12.74
N SER A 4 31.98 24.12 -13.61
CA SER A 4 30.53 23.99 -13.82
C SER A 4 29.78 23.38 -12.62
N SER A 5 30.46 23.18 -11.48
CA SER A 5 29.89 22.66 -10.24
C SER A 5 29.28 23.76 -9.36
N ASP A 6 29.83 24.98 -9.36
CA ASP A 6 29.40 26.05 -8.43
C ASP A 6 28.12 26.78 -8.87
N VAL A 7 27.72 26.66 -10.14
CA VAL A 7 26.49 27.29 -10.66
C VAL A 7 25.23 26.48 -10.32
N ASN A 8 25.38 25.17 -10.01
CA ASN A 8 24.25 24.28 -9.75
C ASN A 8 23.73 24.30 -8.30
N ASP A 9 24.52 24.84 -7.35
CA ASP A 9 24.10 24.92 -5.94
C ASP A 9 23.19 26.12 -5.65
N HIS A 10 23.14 27.12 -6.54
CA HIS A 10 22.24 28.28 -6.41
C HIS A 10 20.79 28.02 -6.90
N LEU A 11 20.50 26.85 -7.47
CA LEU A 11 19.20 26.51 -8.08
C LEU A 11 18.44 25.39 -7.36
N GLN A 12 18.79 25.05 -6.11
CA GLN A 12 18.11 23.98 -5.36
C GLN A 12 17.20 24.55 -4.27
N ASN A 13 16.04 23.90 -4.07
CA ASN A 13 15.13 24.20 -2.96
C ASN A 13 15.86 24.13 -1.62
N SER A 14 16.04 25.24 -0.91
CA SER A 14 16.78 25.28 0.36
C SER A 14 16.28 24.28 1.42
N HIS A 15 15.00 23.89 1.36
CA HIS A 15 14.37 22.97 2.31
C HIS A 15 14.29 21.51 1.83
N TYR A 16 14.86 21.17 0.67
CA TYR A 16 14.67 19.85 0.03
C TYR A 16 15.01 18.67 0.95
N LYS A 17 16.04 18.78 1.80
CA LYS A 17 16.45 17.71 2.71
C LYS A 17 15.35 17.40 3.74
N SER A 18 14.77 18.45 4.32
CA SER A 18 13.68 18.34 5.29
C SER A 18 12.43 17.79 4.61
N ASP A 19 12.10 18.27 3.40
CA ASP A 19 10.91 17.83 2.67
C ASP A 19 10.99 16.35 2.25
N ILE A 20 12.17 15.91 1.79
CA ILE A 20 12.42 14.49 1.45
C ILE A 20 12.34 13.62 2.70
N TYR A 21 12.96 14.06 3.82
CA TYR A 21 12.89 13.34 5.07
C TYR A 21 11.43 13.22 5.55
N HIS A 22 10.70 14.33 5.56
CA HIS A 22 9.29 14.36 5.93
C HIS A 22 8.43 13.48 5.01
N THR A 23 8.73 13.39 3.72
CA THR A 23 7.99 12.53 2.78
C THR A 23 8.21 11.03 3.08
N PHE A 24 9.45 10.62 3.35
CA PHE A 24 9.81 9.20 3.43
C PHE A 24 9.99 8.66 4.85
N GLN A 25 9.88 9.46 5.91
CA GLN A 25 10.18 9.07 7.29
C GLN A 25 9.48 7.76 7.71
N PHE A 26 8.15 7.66 7.54
CA PHE A 26 7.39 6.47 7.92
C PHE A 26 7.74 5.26 7.05
N CYS A 27 7.85 5.47 5.74
CA CYS A 27 8.29 4.44 4.80
C CYS A 27 9.69 3.91 5.16
N HIS A 28 10.60 4.78 5.61
CA HIS A 28 11.92 4.38 6.07
C HIS A 28 11.86 3.50 7.32
N TRP A 29 11.07 3.89 8.33
CA TRP A 29 10.89 3.07 9.54
C TRP A 29 10.28 1.70 9.25
N ILE A 30 9.42 1.59 8.23
CA ILE A 30 8.80 0.32 7.83
C ILE A 30 9.74 -0.56 7.00
N LEU A 31 10.44 0.01 6.01
CA LEU A 31 11.24 -0.79 5.07
C LEU A 31 12.65 -1.13 5.58
N LYS A 32 13.18 -0.40 6.56
CA LYS A 32 14.53 -0.64 7.08
C LYS A 32 14.64 -1.97 7.84
N PRO A 33 13.72 -2.32 8.76
CA PRO A 33 13.73 -3.63 9.43
C PRO A 33 13.58 -4.80 8.44
N LEU A 34 12.87 -4.59 7.33
CA LEU A 34 12.68 -5.59 6.27
C LEU A 34 13.92 -5.82 5.39
N GLY A 35 14.97 -5.00 5.52
CA GLY A 35 16.13 -5.01 4.62
C GLY A 35 15.88 -4.41 3.23
N ILE A 36 14.63 -4.21 2.80
CA ILE A 36 14.27 -3.76 1.44
C ILE A 36 14.69 -2.30 1.18
N TYR A 37 14.70 -1.44 2.21
CA TYR A 37 15.00 -0.02 2.06
C TYR A 37 16.27 0.26 1.25
N PHE A 38 17.30 -0.57 1.44
CA PHE A 38 18.60 -0.40 0.81
C PHE A 38 18.60 -0.69 -0.69
N PHE A 39 17.67 -1.50 -1.19
CA PHE A 39 17.54 -1.75 -2.63
C PHE A 39 16.82 -0.62 -3.38
N LEU A 40 16.18 0.30 -2.64
CA LEU A 40 15.55 1.50 -3.20
C LEU A 40 16.55 2.65 -3.39
N HIS A 41 17.82 2.48 -3.00
CA HIS A 41 18.89 3.48 -3.13
C HIS A 41 20.08 2.97 -3.93
N ASP A 42 20.61 3.83 -4.81
CA ASP A 42 21.77 3.50 -5.65
C ASP A 42 23.11 3.66 -4.91
N HIS A 43 23.16 4.50 -3.88
CA HIS A 43 24.40 4.86 -3.17
C HIS A 43 24.42 4.26 -1.77
N VAL A 44 24.61 2.95 -1.69
CA VAL A 44 24.63 2.21 -0.43
C VAL A 44 26.01 1.60 -0.23
N ASN A 45 26.54 1.71 0.98
CA ASN A 45 27.86 1.16 1.32
C ASN A 45 27.83 -0.38 1.24
N LYS A 46 28.98 -1.02 0.93
CA LYS A 46 29.07 -2.49 0.87
C LYS A 46 28.59 -3.15 2.17
N PHE A 47 28.90 -2.55 3.32
CA PHE A 47 28.45 -3.00 4.63
C PHE A 47 26.91 -2.99 4.77
N GLU A 48 26.25 -1.90 4.38
CA GLU A 48 24.80 -1.77 4.46
C GLU A 48 24.09 -2.78 3.54
N LYS A 49 24.68 -3.08 2.38
CA LYS A 49 24.17 -4.13 1.48
C LYS A 49 24.25 -5.52 2.11
N ILE A 50 25.33 -5.83 2.83
CA ILE A 50 25.47 -7.10 3.56
C ILE A 50 24.41 -7.19 4.67
N VAL A 51 24.26 -6.13 5.47
CA VAL A 51 23.23 -6.08 6.52
C VAL A 51 21.83 -6.28 5.94
N SER A 52 21.51 -5.63 4.81
CA SER A 52 20.24 -5.79 4.11
C SER A 52 19.98 -7.23 3.66
N VAL A 53 20.99 -7.91 3.09
CA VAL A 53 20.86 -9.32 2.68
C VAL A 53 20.66 -10.23 3.90
N LEU A 54 21.39 -10.01 4.98
CA LEU A 54 21.21 -10.76 6.23
C LEU A 54 19.81 -10.57 6.81
N LEU A 55 19.29 -9.33 6.83
CA LEU A 55 17.93 -9.05 7.28
C LEU A 55 16.89 -9.77 6.41
N ILE A 56 17.08 -9.81 5.09
CA ILE A 56 16.18 -10.55 4.19
C ILE A 56 16.18 -12.05 4.49
N ILE A 57 17.37 -12.64 4.70
CA ILE A 57 17.49 -14.07 5.05
C ILE A 57 16.79 -14.35 6.38
N ILE A 58 16.97 -13.49 7.39
CA ILE A 58 16.32 -13.62 8.69
C ILE A 58 14.80 -13.52 8.55
N CYS A 59 14.28 -12.49 7.85
CA CYS A 59 12.85 -12.34 7.63
C CYS A 59 12.24 -13.54 6.89
N CYS A 60 12.87 -14.01 5.81
CA CYS A 60 12.43 -15.20 5.10
C CYS A 60 12.42 -16.43 6.01
N SER A 61 13.45 -16.62 6.84
CA SER A 61 13.54 -17.77 7.76
C SER A 61 12.40 -17.76 8.78
N ILE A 62 12.08 -16.59 9.35
CA ILE A 62 10.97 -16.44 10.30
C ILE A 62 9.61 -16.67 9.62
N LEU A 63 9.41 -16.18 8.40
CA LEU A 63 8.19 -16.47 7.64
C LEU A 63 8.01 -17.98 7.41
N GLN A 64 9.08 -18.68 7.00
CA GLN A 64 9.03 -20.12 6.77
C GLN A 64 8.83 -20.92 8.07
N PHE A 65 9.40 -20.47 9.18
CA PHE A 65 9.22 -21.08 10.50
C PHE A 65 7.75 -21.13 10.95
N VAL A 66 6.91 -20.21 10.46
CA VAL A 66 5.46 -20.23 10.71
C VAL A 66 4.70 -20.95 9.61
N ILE A 67 5.00 -20.66 8.34
CA ILE A 67 4.25 -21.19 7.19
C ILE A 67 4.37 -22.72 7.09
N VAL A 68 5.58 -23.28 7.29
CA VAL A 68 5.83 -24.70 7.04
C VAL A 68 5.10 -25.60 8.06
N PRO A 69 5.26 -25.42 9.39
CA PRO A 69 4.54 -26.24 10.37
C PRO A 69 3.02 -26.05 10.28
N PHE A 70 2.57 -24.82 10.06
CA PHE A 70 1.14 -24.51 9.97
C PHE A 70 0.49 -25.12 8.72
N GLY A 71 1.14 -25.00 7.56
CA GLY A 71 0.68 -25.62 6.32
C GLY A 71 0.68 -27.15 6.43
N TYR A 72 1.73 -27.73 7.03
CA TYR A 72 1.80 -29.17 7.27
C TYR A 72 0.64 -29.67 8.15
N TYR A 73 0.35 -28.97 9.25
CA TYR A 73 -0.75 -29.31 10.16
C TYR A 73 -2.09 -29.33 9.45
N ILE A 74 -2.42 -28.28 8.69
CA ILE A 74 -3.71 -28.18 7.98
C ILE A 74 -3.86 -29.27 6.93
N LEU A 75 -2.79 -29.58 6.20
CA LEU A 75 -2.85 -30.53 5.08
C LEU A 75 -2.89 -31.99 5.56
N PHE A 76 -2.09 -32.35 6.56
CA PHE A 76 -1.85 -33.75 6.92
C PHE A 76 -2.45 -34.19 8.26
N TYR A 77 -2.61 -33.26 9.22
CA TYR A 77 -3.01 -33.61 10.58
C TYR A 77 -4.47 -33.28 10.88
N GLU A 78 -4.90 -32.05 10.57
CA GLU A 78 -6.27 -31.62 10.79
C GLU A 78 -7.22 -32.42 9.89
N LYS A 79 -8.24 -33.03 10.48
CA LYS A 79 -9.26 -33.81 9.75
C LYS A 79 -10.60 -33.11 9.74
N ASP A 80 -10.87 -32.24 10.71
CA ASP A 80 -12.12 -31.51 10.79
C ASP A 80 -12.18 -30.42 9.71
N MET A 81 -13.19 -30.51 8.84
CA MET A 81 -13.43 -29.56 7.75
C MET A 81 -13.74 -28.15 8.27
N ASN A 82 -14.46 -28.03 9.39
CA ASN A 82 -14.78 -26.74 9.98
C ASN A 82 -13.51 -26.05 10.52
N MET A 83 -12.60 -26.81 11.11
CA MET A 83 -11.31 -26.30 11.56
C MET A 83 -10.40 -25.91 10.39
N LYS A 84 -10.40 -26.69 9.30
CA LYS A 84 -9.70 -26.32 8.06
C LYS A 84 -10.21 -25.01 7.48
N ILE A 85 -11.53 -24.79 7.46
CA ILE A 85 -12.12 -23.53 7.02
C ILE A 85 -11.65 -22.38 7.92
N LYS A 86 -11.67 -22.53 9.26
CA LYS A 86 -11.15 -21.52 10.19
C LYS A 86 -9.69 -21.15 9.94
N PHE A 87 -8.84 -22.14 9.60
CA PHE A 87 -7.43 -21.91 9.31
C PHE A 87 -7.13 -21.40 7.89
N LEU A 88 -8.09 -21.46 6.96
CA LEU A 88 -7.91 -21.03 5.57
C LEU A 88 -7.53 -19.55 5.46
N GLY A 89 -8.21 -18.68 6.21
CA GLY A 89 -7.93 -17.24 6.22
C GLY A 89 -6.51 -16.91 6.69
N PRO A 90 -6.11 -17.34 7.90
CA PRO A 90 -4.74 -17.19 8.38
C PRO A 90 -3.71 -17.77 7.42
N LEU A 91 -3.95 -18.96 6.85
CA LEU A 91 -3.02 -19.58 5.89
C LEU A 91 -2.86 -18.73 4.63
N ALA A 92 -3.97 -18.25 4.06
CA ALA A 92 -3.95 -17.36 2.90
C ALA A 92 -3.19 -16.05 3.20
N PHE A 93 -3.36 -15.48 4.40
CA PHE A 93 -2.59 -14.31 4.83
C PHE A 93 -1.09 -14.61 4.92
N CYS A 94 -0.69 -15.74 5.52
CA CYS A 94 0.71 -16.12 5.65
C CYS A 94 1.38 -16.33 4.28
N VAL A 95 0.72 -17.07 3.40
CA VAL A 95 1.22 -17.36 2.04
C VAL A 95 1.33 -16.07 1.22
N THR A 96 0.32 -15.20 1.28
CA THR A 96 0.37 -13.92 0.55
C THR A 96 1.40 -12.96 1.12
N ALA A 97 1.71 -12.98 2.42
CA ALA A 97 2.79 -12.19 3.00
C ALA A 97 4.16 -12.55 2.38
N LEU A 98 4.43 -13.86 2.17
CA LEU A 98 5.63 -14.32 1.47
C LEU A 98 5.67 -13.83 0.02
N PHE A 99 4.56 -13.92 -0.71
CA PHE A 99 4.46 -13.41 -2.07
C PHE A 99 4.66 -11.89 -2.15
N LYS A 100 4.05 -11.12 -1.25
CA LYS A 100 4.24 -9.66 -1.17
C LYS A 100 5.71 -9.30 -0.91
N TYR A 101 6.35 -10.03 0.01
CA TYR A 101 7.76 -9.80 0.34
C TYR A 101 8.68 -10.07 -0.85
N GLY A 102 8.52 -11.22 -1.50
CA GLY A 102 9.26 -11.55 -2.72
C GLY A 102 9.01 -10.55 -3.84
N TYR A 103 7.75 -10.14 -4.04
CA TYR A 103 7.38 -9.17 -5.06
C TYR A 103 8.03 -7.80 -4.82
N LEU A 104 8.04 -7.30 -3.59
CA LEU A 104 8.75 -6.05 -3.25
C LEU A 104 10.26 -6.13 -3.54
N GLY A 105 10.87 -7.29 -3.30
CA GLY A 105 12.26 -7.56 -3.67
C GLY A 105 12.48 -7.52 -5.19
N VAL A 106 11.66 -8.24 -5.96
CA VAL A 106 11.73 -8.30 -7.42
C VAL A 106 11.52 -6.93 -8.06
N LYS A 107 10.57 -6.14 -7.54
CA LYS A 107 10.24 -4.79 -8.05
C LYS A 107 11.04 -3.65 -7.42
N SER A 108 12.08 -3.95 -6.65
CA SER A 108 12.90 -2.95 -5.98
C SER A 108 13.54 -1.94 -6.93
N SER A 109 13.92 -2.34 -8.15
CA SER A 109 14.49 -1.43 -9.15
C SER A 109 13.47 -0.38 -9.61
N GLU A 110 12.27 -0.82 -9.99
CA GLU A 110 11.18 0.05 -10.44
C GLU A 110 10.70 0.97 -9.32
N LEU A 111 10.55 0.44 -8.10
CA LEU A 111 10.24 1.24 -6.91
C LEU A 111 11.34 2.27 -6.63
N GLY A 112 12.61 1.89 -6.79
CA GLY A 112 13.75 2.80 -6.66
C GLY A 112 13.72 3.94 -7.66
N ARG A 113 13.27 3.70 -8.91
CA ARG A 113 13.07 4.76 -9.91
C ARG A 113 11.98 5.74 -9.45
N CYS A 114 10.87 5.26 -8.90
CA CYS A 114 9.82 6.11 -8.34
C CYS A 114 10.33 6.97 -7.16
N VAL A 115 11.09 6.37 -6.23
CA VAL A 115 11.72 7.11 -5.12
C VAL A 115 12.65 8.20 -5.64
N LYS A 116 13.50 7.89 -6.63
CA LYS A 116 14.40 8.88 -7.25
C LYS A 116 13.63 10.02 -7.91
N HIS A 117 12.54 9.71 -8.60
CA HIS A 117 11.68 10.72 -9.23
C HIS A 117 11.12 11.69 -8.18
N VAL A 118 10.54 11.19 -7.08
CA VAL A 118 10.05 12.02 -5.97
C VAL A 118 11.16 12.89 -5.38
N LYS A 119 12.34 12.31 -5.10
CA LYS A 119 13.48 13.05 -4.55
C LYS A 119 13.99 14.14 -5.50
N LYS A 120 14.04 13.86 -6.81
CA LYS A 120 14.44 14.83 -7.83
C LYS A 120 13.47 16.01 -7.85
N ASN A 121 12.16 15.74 -7.85
CA ASN A 121 11.15 16.80 -7.84
C ASN A 121 11.29 17.72 -6.61
N TRP A 122 11.48 17.16 -5.42
CA TRP A 122 11.70 17.97 -4.21
C TRP A 122 12.92 18.89 -4.27
N LYS A 123 14.00 18.44 -4.91
CA LYS A 123 15.21 19.26 -5.12
C LYS A 123 14.96 20.42 -6.08
N MET A 124 14.17 20.19 -7.13
CA MET A 124 13.89 21.17 -8.18
C MET A 124 12.77 22.16 -7.82
N LEU A 125 12.00 21.90 -6.76
CA LEU A 125 10.82 22.69 -6.39
C LEU A 125 11.16 23.99 -5.64
N GLN A 126 11.36 25.08 -6.36
CA GLN A 126 11.75 26.37 -5.77
C GLN A 126 10.57 27.25 -5.32
N ASP A 127 9.44 27.15 -6.01
CA ASP A 127 8.26 28.00 -5.77
C ASP A 127 7.59 27.67 -4.42
N LYS A 128 7.35 28.70 -3.61
CA LYS A 128 6.81 28.56 -2.25
C LYS A 128 5.37 28.07 -2.23
N ASP A 129 4.54 28.51 -3.17
CA ASP A 129 3.13 28.14 -3.25
C ASP A 129 2.99 26.70 -3.75
N HIS A 130 3.78 26.33 -4.78
CA HIS A 130 3.86 24.94 -5.23
C HIS A 130 4.39 24.02 -4.13
N ARG A 131 5.38 24.46 -3.35
CA ARG A 131 5.86 23.72 -2.17
C ARG A 131 4.77 23.52 -1.13
N ALA A 132 3.99 24.55 -0.81
CA ALA A 132 2.88 24.44 0.15
C ALA A 132 1.83 23.41 -0.30
N ILE A 133 1.50 23.37 -1.60
CA ILE A 133 0.61 22.36 -2.19
C ILE A 133 1.20 20.95 -2.02
N MET A 134 2.46 20.75 -2.36
CA MET A 134 3.11 19.43 -2.22
C MET A 134 3.15 18.97 -0.75
N VAL A 135 3.47 19.86 0.19
CA VAL A 135 3.47 19.54 1.62
C VAL A 135 2.09 19.11 2.09
N ARG A 136 1.02 19.77 1.63
CA ARG A 136 -0.36 19.37 1.96
C ARG A 136 -0.67 17.94 1.50
N TYR A 137 -0.27 17.57 0.29
CA TYR A 137 -0.45 16.21 -0.24
C TYR A 137 0.44 15.17 0.46
N VAL A 138 1.66 15.55 0.88
CA VAL A 138 2.49 14.68 1.74
C VAL A 138 1.82 14.44 3.08
N THR A 139 1.29 15.48 3.73
CA THR A 139 0.56 15.35 5.00
C THR A 139 -0.66 14.45 4.85
N MET A 140 -1.41 14.60 3.76
CA MET A 140 -2.52 13.69 3.44
C MET A 140 -2.04 12.24 3.30
N GLY A 141 -0.96 11.99 2.54
CA GLY A 141 -0.38 10.65 2.39
C GLY A 141 0.09 10.06 3.72
N ARG A 142 0.71 10.87 4.59
CA ARG A 142 1.11 10.45 5.93
C ARG A 142 -0.09 10.09 6.80
N ASN A 143 -1.17 10.85 6.76
CA ASN A 143 -2.40 10.54 7.49
C ASN A 143 -3.01 9.21 7.03
N LEU A 144 -3.01 8.94 5.72
CA LEU A 144 -3.45 7.65 5.17
C LEU A 144 -2.57 6.49 5.65
N ILE A 145 -1.25 6.68 5.70
CA ILE A 145 -0.30 5.68 6.22
C ILE A 145 -0.56 5.42 7.71
N THR A 146 -0.73 6.47 8.51
CA THR A 146 -1.01 6.34 9.95
C THR A 146 -2.33 5.61 10.20
N LEU A 147 -3.38 5.95 9.44
CA LEU A 147 -4.69 5.30 9.56
C LEU A 147 -4.60 3.80 9.21
N CYS A 148 -3.92 3.48 8.10
CA CYS A 148 -3.67 2.10 7.68
C CYS A 148 -2.87 1.31 8.74
N ALA A 149 -1.80 1.91 9.28
CA ALA A 149 -1.01 1.29 10.36
C ALA A 149 -1.85 1.05 11.61
N ALA A 150 -2.66 2.02 12.03
CA ALA A 150 -3.51 1.90 13.21
C ALA A 150 -4.49 0.72 13.09
N PHE A 151 -5.22 0.62 11.98
CA PHE A 151 -6.15 -0.50 11.75
C PHE A 151 -5.42 -1.84 11.62
N MET A 152 -4.33 -1.89 10.86
CA MET A 152 -3.60 -3.13 10.60
C MET A 152 -2.96 -3.71 11.86
N TYR A 153 -2.23 -2.89 12.63
CA TYR A 153 -1.61 -3.37 13.87
C TYR A 153 -2.64 -3.67 14.96
N THR A 154 -3.73 -2.90 15.05
CA THR A 154 -4.81 -3.20 16.01
C THR A 154 -5.47 -4.56 15.70
N GLY A 155 -5.79 -4.83 14.43
CA GLY A 155 -6.33 -6.12 14.01
C GLY A 155 -5.33 -7.27 14.17
N GLY A 156 -4.06 -7.04 13.82
CA GLY A 156 -2.99 -8.03 14.01
C GLY A 156 -2.82 -8.39 15.49
N LEU A 157 -2.76 -7.40 16.38
CA LEU A 157 -2.62 -7.63 17.82
C LEU A 157 -3.84 -8.29 18.44
N SER A 158 -5.07 -7.94 18.02
CA SER A 158 -6.26 -8.61 18.55
C SER A 158 -6.25 -10.10 18.22
N TYR A 159 -5.91 -10.47 16.98
CA TYR A 159 -5.88 -11.87 16.56
C TYR A 159 -4.75 -12.70 17.18
N HIS A 160 -3.55 -12.12 17.32
CA HIS A 160 -2.38 -12.89 17.77
C HIS A 160 -2.16 -12.86 19.28
N THR A 161 -2.77 -11.91 20.00
CA THR A 161 -2.58 -11.75 21.45
C THR A 161 -3.88 -11.95 22.22
N ILE A 162 -4.94 -11.23 21.85
CA ILE A 162 -6.22 -11.25 22.60
C ILE A 162 -6.91 -12.60 22.41
N MET A 163 -7.02 -13.09 21.16
CA MET A 163 -7.72 -14.35 20.89
C MET A 163 -7.08 -15.55 21.61
N PRO A 164 -5.77 -15.84 21.50
CA PRO A 164 -5.21 -17.01 22.18
C PRO A 164 -5.28 -16.90 23.70
N LEU A 165 -5.07 -15.71 24.27
CA LEU A 165 -4.98 -15.57 25.73
C LEU A 165 -6.34 -15.51 26.44
N LEU A 166 -7.38 -15.00 25.77
CA LEU A 166 -8.65 -14.64 26.42
C LEU A 166 -9.88 -15.38 25.86
N SER A 167 -9.79 -16.00 24.67
CA SER A 167 -10.89 -16.83 24.15
C SER A 167 -11.04 -18.09 24.99
N LYS A 168 -12.28 -18.39 25.37
CA LYS A 168 -12.60 -19.56 26.18
C LYS A 168 -12.75 -20.77 25.28
N LYS A 169 -11.65 -21.35 24.83
CA LYS A 169 -11.70 -22.69 24.24
C LYS A 169 -12.01 -23.66 25.37
N LYS A 170 -13.27 -24.10 25.49
CA LYS A 170 -13.68 -25.17 26.42
C LYS A 170 -12.92 -26.44 26.08
N ILE A 171 -11.75 -26.61 26.68
CA ILE A 171 -11.02 -27.87 26.67
C ILE A 171 -11.11 -28.40 28.10
N ASN A 172 -11.58 -29.64 28.21
CA ASN A 172 -11.92 -30.39 29.42
C ASN A 172 -11.19 -29.94 30.71
N GLU A 173 -11.95 -29.92 31.81
CA GLU A 173 -11.69 -29.25 33.11
C GLU A 173 -10.40 -29.63 33.87
N ASN A 174 -9.47 -30.40 33.30
CA ASN A 174 -8.26 -30.87 33.98
C ASN A 174 -6.92 -30.61 33.25
N ILE A 175 -6.89 -29.91 32.11
CA ILE A 175 -5.62 -29.62 31.39
C ILE A 175 -5.54 -28.14 31.00
N THR A 176 -4.55 -27.44 31.55
CA THR A 176 -4.19 -26.06 31.15
C THR A 176 -3.35 -26.10 29.88
N ILE A 177 -4.00 -26.05 28.72
CA ILE A 177 -3.31 -25.94 27.43
C ILE A 177 -2.96 -24.47 27.18
N ARG A 178 -1.71 -24.19 26.83
CA ARG A 178 -1.25 -22.88 26.36
C ARG A 178 -1.49 -22.78 24.84
N PRO A 179 -2.47 -21.98 24.38
CA PRO A 179 -2.87 -21.96 22.98
C PRO A 179 -1.93 -21.09 22.13
N LEU A 180 -1.62 -21.56 20.92
CA LEU A 180 -0.92 -20.79 19.88
C LEU A 180 -1.88 -20.39 18.77
N THR A 181 -1.65 -19.23 18.15
CA THR A 181 -2.41 -18.76 16.99
C THR A 181 -2.25 -19.70 15.79
N TYR A 182 -1.03 -20.23 15.61
CA TYR A 182 -0.68 -21.13 14.52
C TYR A 182 -0.31 -22.53 15.08
N PRO A 183 -1.16 -23.56 14.88
CA PRO A 183 -0.85 -24.94 15.27
C PRO A 183 0.18 -25.59 14.33
N GLY A 184 0.70 -26.76 14.74
CA GLY A 184 1.56 -27.60 13.90
C GLY A 184 2.98 -27.85 14.40
N TYR A 185 3.38 -27.22 15.50
CA TYR A 185 4.69 -27.45 16.10
C TYR A 185 4.80 -28.74 16.93
N GLU A 186 3.66 -29.36 17.27
CA GLU A 186 3.57 -30.55 18.13
C GLU A 186 4.24 -31.77 17.49
N ALA A 187 4.35 -31.79 16.15
CA ALA A 187 5.05 -32.83 15.41
C ALA A 187 6.58 -32.74 15.55
N PHE A 188 7.10 -31.60 16.02
CA PHE A 188 8.54 -31.30 16.07
C PHE A 188 9.06 -31.13 17.51
N PHE A 189 8.25 -30.51 18.39
CA PHE A 189 8.64 -30.18 19.76
C PHE A 189 7.46 -30.31 20.73
N ASP A 190 7.75 -30.55 22.01
CA ASP A 190 6.77 -30.40 23.08
C ASP A 190 6.56 -28.91 23.37
N ILE A 191 5.43 -28.38 22.89
CA ILE A 191 5.09 -26.95 22.97
C ILE A 191 4.68 -26.54 24.38
N GLN A 192 4.15 -27.46 25.19
CA GLN A 192 3.55 -27.11 26.48
C GLN A 192 4.60 -26.94 27.58
N GLU A 193 5.80 -27.49 27.37
CA GLU A 193 6.94 -27.37 28.26
C GLU A 193 7.65 -26.00 28.15
N SER A 194 8.10 -25.48 29.29
CA SER A 194 8.93 -24.27 29.36
C SER A 194 10.39 -24.66 29.19
N PRO A 195 11.20 -23.96 28.35
CA PRO A 195 10.96 -22.65 27.73
C PRO A 195 10.45 -22.68 26.27
N THR A 196 10.04 -23.84 25.75
CA THR A 196 9.69 -24.02 24.33
C THR A 196 8.52 -23.14 23.92
N TYR A 197 7.45 -23.12 24.73
CA TYR A 197 6.28 -22.26 24.50
C TYR A 197 6.66 -20.80 24.32
N GLU A 198 7.44 -20.28 25.27
CA GLU A 198 7.82 -18.87 25.33
C GLU A 198 8.66 -18.47 24.10
N ILE A 199 9.54 -19.37 23.64
CA ILE A 199 10.36 -19.15 22.44
C ILE A 199 9.48 -19.10 21.17
N VAL A 200 8.58 -20.07 20.99
CA VAL A 200 7.68 -20.11 19.81
C VAL A 200 6.74 -18.92 19.79
N TYR A 201 6.18 -18.56 20.95
CA TYR A 201 5.32 -17.38 21.09
C TYR A 201 6.07 -16.09 20.73
N CYS A 202 7.31 -15.91 21.22
CA CYS A 202 8.14 -14.78 20.84
C CYS A 202 8.41 -14.73 19.31
N MET A 203 8.66 -15.89 18.69
CA MET A 203 8.82 -15.97 17.24
C MET A 203 7.54 -15.58 16.50
N HIS A 204 6.36 -15.94 17.00
CA HIS A 204 5.06 -15.49 16.45
C HIS A 204 4.91 -13.97 16.56
N CYS A 205 5.28 -13.35 17.68
CA CYS A 205 5.24 -11.88 17.81
C CYS A 205 6.14 -11.20 16.75
N VAL A 206 7.37 -11.71 16.55
CA VAL A 206 8.28 -11.18 15.53
C VAL A 206 7.71 -11.40 14.12
N TYR A 207 7.12 -12.57 13.86
CA TYR A 207 6.44 -12.87 12.60
C TYR A 207 5.31 -11.87 12.29
N VAL A 208 4.46 -11.55 13.27
CA VAL A 208 3.37 -10.56 13.11
C VAL A 208 3.93 -9.18 12.78
N LEU A 209 5.01 -8.77 13.45
CA LEU A 209 5.67 -7.51 13.14
C LEU A 209 6.23 -7.49 11.71
N ILE A 210 6.84 -8.59 11.25
CA ILE A 210 7.39 -8.69 9.90
C ILE A 210 6.27 -8.61 8.86
N THR A 211 5.23 -9.44 8.98
CA THR A 211 4.09 -9.47 8.03
C THR A 211 3.33 -8.14 7.99
N GLY A 212 3.13 -7.50 9.15
CA GLY A 212 2.59 -6.15 9.27
C GLY A 212 3.46 -5.13 8.53
N ASN A 213 4.78 -5.13 8.75
CA ASN A 213 5.69 -4.23 8.04
C ASN A 213 5.71 -4.48 6.52
N ILE A 214 5.65 -5.73 6.06
CA ILE A 214 5.59 -6.08 4.63
C ILE A 214 4.37 -5.44 3.98
N THR A 215 3.20 -5.57 4.61
CA THR A 215 1.95 -5.02 4.09
C THR A 215 2.01 -3.48 4.14
N MET A 216 2.44 -2.90 5.26
CA MET A 216 2.63 -1.45 5.40
C MET A 216 3.65 -0.85 4.42
N ALA A 217 4.65 -1.62 3.98
CA ALA A 217 5.61 -1.17 2.98
C ALA A 217 4.91 -0.89 1.65
N ALA A 218 4.04 -1.81 1.20
CA ALA A 218 3.26 -1.63 -0.01
C ALA A 218 2.30 -0.43 0.09
N TYR A 219 1.60 -0.28 1.22
CA TYR A 219 0.71 0.86 1.47
C TYR A 219 1.46 2.20 1.49
N SER A 220 2.57 2.27 2.22
CA SER A 220 3.34 3.52 2.34
C SER A 220 3.92 3.98 1.01
N LEU A 221 4.46 3.06 0.20
CA LEU A 221 4.95 3.38 -1.14
C LEU A 221 3.81 3.89 -2.03
N THR A 222 2.65 3.22 -1.99
CA THR A 222 1.47 3.62 -2.77
C THR A 222 0.97 5.01 -2.38
N ALA A 223 0.79 5.25 -1.08
CA ALA A 223 0.33 6.53 -0.57
C ALA A 223 1.30 7.66 -0.96
N ILE A 224 2.62 7.48 -0.72
CA ILE A 224 3.63 8.49 -1.05
C ILE A 224 3.63 8.80 -2.55
N PHE A 225 3.69 7.77 -3.41
CA PHE A 225 3.82 8.01 -4.85
C PHE A 225 2.56 8.62 -5.44
N THR A 226 1.39 8.13 -5.03
CA THR A 226 0.13 8.63 -5.59
C THR A 226 -0.20 10.01 -5.07
N THR A 227 -0.03 10.31 -3.78
CA THR A 227 -0.26 11.70 -3.30
C THR A 227 0.77 12.67 -3.86
N HIS A 228 2.01 12.24 -4.10
CA HIS A 228 3.00 13.05 -4.83
C HIS A 228 2.53 13.35 -6.27
N ALA A 229 2.04 12.34 -7.00
CA ALA A 229 1.49 12.53 -8.33
C ALA A 229 0.28 13.49 -8.32
N CYS A 230 -0.64 13.32 -7.37
CA CYS A 230 -1.79 14.22 -7.18
C CYS A 230 -1.35 15.67 -6.88
N GLY A 231 -0.31 15.86 -6.06
CA GLY A 231 0.25 17.19 -5.80
C GLY A 231 0.84 17.84 -7.04
N GLN A 232 1.57 17.07 -7.87
CA GLN A 232 2.09 17.58 -9.13
C GLN A 232 0.97 17.93 -10.12
N ILE A 233 -0.06 17.09 -10.21
CA ILE A 233 -1.25 17.37 -11.00
C ILE A 233 -1.91 18.67 -10.54
N LYS A 234 -2.08 18.87 -9.23
CA LYS A 234 -2.70 20.09 -8.71
C LYS A 234 -1.89 21.34 -9.02
N ILE A 235 -0.56 21.25 -8.99
CA ILE A 235 0.33 22.33 -9.44
C ILE A 235 0.12 22.64 -10.93
N GLN A 236 0.00 21.62 -11.78
CA GLN A 236 -0.29 21.82 -13.21
C GLN A 236 -1.62 22.53 -13.42
N THR A 237 -2.68 22.06 -12.75
CA THR A 237 -4.00 22.67 -12.82
C THR A 237 -3.94 24.15 -12.42
N LEU A 238 -3.22 24.49 -11.34
CA LEU A 238 -3.04 25.88 -10.91
C LEU A 238 -2.30 26.73 -11.95
N ARG A 239 -1.26 26.18 -12.59
CA ARG A 239 -0.52 26.89 -13.66
C ARG A 239 -1.41 27.18 -14.85
N LEU A 240 -2.26 26.22 -15.25
CA LEU A 240 -3.25 26.39 -16.31
C LEU A 240 -4.28 27.46 -15.95
N GLU A 241 -4.79 27.45 -14.73
CA GLU A 241 -5.73 28.47 -14.25
C GLU A 241 -5.10 29.87 -14.22
N ASN A 242 -3.83 29.98 -13.84
CA ASN A 242 -3.10 31.26 -13.85
C ASN A 242 -2.81 31.74 -15.26
N LEU A 243 -2.43 30.84 -16.18
CA LEU A 243 -2.26 31.15 -17.60
C LEU A 243 -3.56 31.68 -18.23
N ARG A 244 -4.71 31.11 -17.85
CA ARG A 244 -6.03 31.61 -18.27
C ARG A 244 -6.30 33.02 -17.77
N LYS A 245 -5.97 33.31 -16.51
CA LYS A 245 -6.17 34.65 -15.90
C LYS A 245 -5.24 35.71 -16.51
N ASP A 246 -4.04 35.31 -16.93
CA ASP A 246 -3.10 36.19 -17.61
C ASP A 246 -3.37 36.24 -19.13
N GLY A 247 -4.37 37.04 -19.51
CA GLY A 247 -4.75 37.22 -20.91
C GLY A 247 -3.63 37.81 -21.81
N LYS A 248 -2.59 38.43 -21.23
CA LYS A 248 -1.42 38.92 -22.00
C LYS A 248 -0.46 37.76 -22.30
N ALA A 249 -0.15 36.93 -21.30
CA ALA A 249 0.64 35.72 -21.49
C ALA A 249 -0.03 34.76 -22.48
N LEU A 250 -1.36 34.61 -22.39
CA LEU A 250 -2.15 33.76 -23.30
C LEU A 250 -2.06 34.22 -24.77
N LYS A 251 -1.97 35.53 -25.03
CA LYS A 251 -1.86 36.07 -26.40
C LYS A 251 -0.42 36.01 -26.94
N ASN A 252 0.57 36.40 -26.14
CA ASN A 252 1.92 36.70 -26.64
C ASN A 252 3.01 35.71 -26.20
N GLY A 253 2.79 34.89 -25.17
CA GLY A 253 3.81 33.99 -24.59
C GLY A 253 3.35 32.56 -24.32
N ILE A 254 2.18 32.16 -24.84
CA ILE A 254 1.56 30.86 -24.56
C ILE A 254 2.44 29.67 -24.94
N GLU A 255 3.30 29.81 -25.94
CA GLU A 255 4.13 28.71 -26.46
C GLU A 255 5.15 28.24 -25.41
N ASP A 256 5.82 29.17 -24.73
CA ASP A 256 6.77 28.86 -23.66
C ASP A 256 6.07 28.24 -22.44
N HIS A 257 4.93 28.80 -22.04
CA HIS A 257 4.13 28.28 -20.93
C HIS A 257 3.57 26.89 -21.24
N LEU A 258 3.06 26.68 -22.45
CA LEU A 258 2.51 25.41 -22.90
C LEU A 258 3.61 24.36 -23.03
N ALA A 259 4.81 24.73 -23.49
CA ALA A 259 5.96 23.81 -23.53
C ALA A 259 6.32 23.29 -22.13
N VAL A 260 6.32 24.16 -21.12
CA VAL A 260 6.54 23.76 -19.71
C VAL A 260 5.42 22.83 -19.23
N ILE A 261 4.16 23.21 -19.45
CA ILE A 261 2.99 22.42 -19.04
C ILE A 261 3.00 21.03 -19.69
N VAL A 262 3.27 20.95 -21.00
CA VAL A 262 3.34 19.67 -21.73
C VAL A 262 4.48 18.80 -21.21
N SER A 263 5.67 19.37 -21.05
CA SER A 263 6.83 18.65 -20.53
C SER A 263 6.55 18.05 -19.15
N GLU A 264 5.97 18.84 -18.24
CA GLU A 264 5.65 18.37 -16.90
C GLU A 264 4.47 17.39 -16.88
N HIS A 265 3.44 17.59 -17.72
CA HIS A 265 2.34 16.63 -17.85
C HIS A 265 2.83 15.26 -18.34
N VAL A 266 3.73 15.23 -19.32
CA VAL A 266 4.36 14.00 -19.81
C VAL A 266 5.18 13.31 -18.71
N GLU A 267 5.91 14.07 -17.88
CA GLU A 267 6.62 13.52 -16.73
C GLU A 267 5.66 12.92 -15.69
N ILE A 268 4.52 13.57 -15.41
CA ILE A 268 3.48 13.05 -14.51
C ILE A 268 2.89 11.75 -15.07
N LEU A 269 2.53 11.71 -16.36
CA LEU A 269 2.01 10.51 -17.02
C LEU A 269 3.01 9.35 -16.93
N ARG A 270 4.30 9.63 -17.18
CA ARG A 270 5.37 8.63 -17.07
C ARG A 270 5.56 8.16 -15.63
N PHE A 271 5.50 9.07 -14.66
CA PHE A 271 5.61 8.73 -13.25
C PHE A 271 4.45 7.82 -12.80
N THR A 272 3.21 8.18 -13.11
CA THR A 272 2.02 7.34 -12.83
C THR A 272 2.13 5.97 -13.48
N LYS A 273 2.63 5.90 -14.72
CA LYS A 273 2.86 4.61 -15.37
C LYS A 273 3.92 3.75 -14.68
N ASN A 274 4.97 4.37 -14.14
CA ASN A 274 5.99 3.68 -13.35
C ASN A 274 5.41 3.18 -12.01
N ILE A 275 4.55 3.96 -11.35
CA ILE A 275 3.84 3.55 -10.13
C ILE A 275 3.00 2.30 -10.41
N GLU A 276 2.17 2.35 -11.46
CA GLU A 276 1.33 1.22 -11.86
C GLU A 276 2.20 -0.02 -12.16
N THR A 277 3.26 0.13 -12.95
CA THR A 277 4.14 -1.00 -13.31
C THR A 277 4.83 -1.62 -12.10
N ALA A 278 5.20 -0.80 -11.12
CA ALA A 278 5.85 -1.26 -9.89
C ALA A 278 4.86 -1.96 -8.95
N LEU A 279 3.63 -1.43 -8.78
CA LEU A 279 2.72 -1.83 -7.71
C LEU A 279 1.49 -2.65 -8.15
N GLN A 280 1.21 -2.76 -9.46
CA GLN A 280 0.01 -3.46 -9.98
C GLN A 280 -0.17 -4.88 -9.44
N GLY A 281 0.91 -5.64 -9.23
CA GLY A 281 0.85 -6.99 -8.69
C GLY A 281 0.48 -7.02 -7.21
N LEU A 282 0.98 -6.07 -6.42
CA LEU A 282 0.60 -5.92 -5.00
C LEU A 282 -0.86 -5.51 -4.87
N PHE A 283 -1.34 -4.62 -5.73
CA PHE A 283 -2.74 -4.24 -5.77
C PHE A 283 -3.65 -5.43 -6.08
N LEU A 284 -3.26 -6.30 -7.00
CA LEU A 284 -4.01 -7.51 -7.31
C LEU A 284 -4.04 -8.47 -6.11
N ILE A 285 -2.88 -8.74 -5.50
CA ILE A 285 -2.78 -9.60 -4.32
C ILE A 285 -3.67 -9.05 -3.20
N GLU A 286 -3.65 -7.73 -2.96
CA GLU A 286 -4.47 -7.13 -1.91
C GLU A 286 -5.97 -7.26 -2.21
N VAL A 287 -6.43 -6.89 -3.41
CA VAL A 287 -7.86 -6.96 -3.76
C VAL A 287 -8.38 -8.39 -3.60
N MET A 288 -7.64 -9.38 -4.08
CA MET A 288 -8.01 -10.80 -3.96
C MET A 288 -8.01 -11.27 -2.50
N LEU A 289 -6.95 -10.94 -1.75
CA LEU A 289 -6.81 -11.33 -0.35
C LEU A 289 -7.89 -10.67 0.53
N SER A 290 -8.13 -9.37 0.38
CA SER A 290 -9.17 -8.66 1.14
C SER A 290 -10.56 -9.24 0.86
N THR A 291 -10.88 -9.55 -0.40
CA THR A 291 -12.17 -10.17 -0.74
C THR A 291 -12.34 -11.52 -0.03
N LEU A 292 -11.31 -12.36 -0.04
CA LEU A 292 -11.30 -13.66 0.64
C LEU A 292 -11.39 -13.51 2.16
N LEU A 293 -10.57 -12.65 2.77
CA LEU A 293 -10.51 -12.50 4.22
C LEU A 293 -11.78 -11.85 4.78
N ILE A 294 -12.35 -10.86 4.10
CA ILE A 294 -13.63 -10.25 4.50
C ILE A 294 -14.73 -11.34 4.52
N CYS A 295 -14.85 -12.13 3.46
CA CYS A 295 -15.80 -13.24 3.39
C CYS A 295 -15.61 -14.26 4.53
N LEU A 296 -14.36 -14.70 4.77
CA LEU A 296 -14.06 -15.67 5.83
C LEU A 296 -14.32 -15.10 7.22
N LEU A 297 -14.00 -13.83 7.47
CA LEU A 297 -14.25 -13.19 8.75
C LEU A 297 -15.74 -13.00 9.04
N GLU A 298 -16.53 -12.64 8.04
CA GLU A 298 -18.01 -12.60 8.16
C GLU A 298 -18.56 -13.99 8.54
N TYR A 299 -18.05 -15.06 7.91
CA TYR A 299 -18.42 -16.43 8.24
C TYR A 299 -17.98 -16.83 9.66
N TYR A 300 -16.76 -16.48 10.08
CA TYR A 300 -16.28 -16.78 11.43
C TYR A 300 -17.10 -16.06 12.51
N CYS A 301 -17.51 -14.82 12.26
CA CYS A 301 -18.42 -14.09 13.15
C CYS A 301 -19.75 -14.84 13.32
N MET A 302 -20.31 -15.40 12.24
CA MET A 302 -21.54 -16.21 12.32
C MET A 302 -21.34 -17.49 13.13
N MET A 303 -20.25 -18.23 12.87
CA MET A 303 -19.94 -19.46 13.61
C MET A 303 -19.77 -19.23 15.11
N GLU A 304 -19.01 -18.20 15.51
CA GLU A 304 -18.78 -17.94 16.94
C GLU A 304 -19.99 -17.31 17.64
N TRP A 305 -20.91 -16.71 16.89
CA TRP A 305 -22.19 -16.24 17.44
C TRP A 305 -23.00 -17.40 18.04
N GLU A 306 -22.97 -18.57 17.40
CA GLU A 306 -23.63 -19.77 17.89
C GLU A 306 -22.99 -20.34 19.16
N THR A 307 -21.65 -20.25 19.27
CA THR A 307 -20.87 -20.75 20.42
C THR A 307 -20.81 -19.77 21.59
N SER A 308 -21.31 -18.53 21.41
CA SER A 308 -21.33 -17.45 22.41
C SER A 308 -19.94 -17.03 22.95
N ASP A 309 -18.87 -17.18 22.16
CA ASP A 309 -17.54 -16.65 22.52
C ASP A 309 -17.40 -15.17 22.14
N SER A 310 -17.73 -14.27 23.07
CA SER A 310 -17.69 -12.83 22.81
C SER A 310 -16.29 -12.28 22.51
N VAL A 311 -15.23 -12.93 23.02
CA VAL A 311 -13.85 -12.51 22.77
C VAL A 311 -13.47 -12.81 21.32
N ALA A 312 -13.84 -13.99 20.84
CA ALA A 312 -13.59 -14.39 19.46
C ALA A 312 -14.36 -13.52 18.46
N ILE A 313 -15.67 -13.30 18.71
CA ILE A 313 -16.52 -12.43 17.88
C ILE A 313 -15.95 -11.02 17.81
N SER A 314 -15.60 -10.42 18.95
CA SER A 314 -15.02 -9.08 19.01
C SER A 314 -13.72 -8.99 18.20
N THR A 315 -12.85 -9.99 18.32
CA THR A 315 -11.60 -10.06 17.58
C THR A 315 -11.83 -10.14 16.06
N TYR A 316 -12.78 -10.96 15.61
CA TYR A 316 -13.12 -11.07 14.19
C TYR A 316 -13.76 -9.80 13.63
N ILE A 317 -14.60 -9.09 14.41
CA ILE A 317 -15.15 -7.78 14.02
C ILE A 317 -14.05 -6.73 13.87
N ILE A 318 -13.07 -6.71 14.79
CA ILE A 318 -11.92 -5.80 14.70
C ILE A 318 -11.10 -6.10 13.43
N LEU A 319 -10.84 -7.37 13.14
CA LEU A 319 -10.15 -7.78 11.91
C LEU A 319 -10.93 -7.41 10.65
N LEU A 320 -12.24 -7.67 10.63
CA LEU A 320 -13.13 -7.36 9.51
C LEU A 320 -13.10 -5.86 9.20
N THR A 321 -13.22 -5.05 10.25
CA THR A 321 -13.09 -3.59 10.17
C THR A 321 -11.73 -3.22 9.61
N SER A 322 -10.65 -3.81 10.14
CA SER A 322 -9.29 -3.54 9.69
C SER A 322 -9.08 -3.83 8.20
N PHE A 323 -9.42 -5.03 7.72
CA PHE A 323 -9.25 -5.38 6.30
C PHE A 323 -10.13 -4.53 5.38
N THR A 324 -11.35 -4.19 5.81
CA THR A 324 -12.25 -3.31 5.05
C THR A 324 -11.68 -1.90 4.90
N PHE A 325 -11.16 -1.30 5.98
CA PHE A 325 -10.51 0.02 5.90
C PHE A 325 -9.22 -0.02 5.07
N ASN A 326 -8.45 -1.09 5.17
CA ASN A 326 -7.22 -1.26 4.39
C ASN A 326 -7.52 -1.27 2.88
N ILE A 327 -8.52 -2.02 2.40
CA ILE A 327 -8.87 -2.01 0.97
C ILE A 327 -9.54 -0.70 0.54
N LEU A 328 -10.32 -0.07 1.43
CA LEU A 328 -10.90 1.25 1.19
C LEU A 328 -9.82 2.30 0.93
N ILE A 329 -8.73 2.30 1.70
CA ILE A 329 -7.62 3.26 1.52
C ILE A 329 -6.97 3.10 0.13
N TYR A 330 -6.75 1.87 -0.35
CA TYR A 330 -6.22 1.66 -1.70
C TYR A 330 -7.15 2.20 -2.78
N CYS A 331 -8.45 1.91 -2.65
CA CYS A 331 -9.46 2.38 -3.59
C CYS A 331 -9.61 3.91 -3.56
N TYR A 332 -9.53 4.52 -2.37
CA TYR A 332 -9.54 5.96 -2.17
C TYR A 332 -8.35 6.65 -2.82
N VAL A 333 -7.14 6.09 -2.67
CA VAL A 333 -5.94 6.62 -3.31
C VAL A 333 -6.04 6.55 -4.84
N GLY A 334 -6.61 5.47 -5.38
CA GLY A 334 -6.91 5.35 -6.82
C GLY A 334 -7.94 6.38 -7.30
N GLU A 335 -9.04 6.54 -6.55
CA GLU A 335 -10.09 7.53 -6.83
C GLU A 335 -9.55 8.97 -6.81
N LEU A 336 -8.70 9.28 -5.83
CA LEU A 336 -8.05 10.59 -5.72
C LEU A 336 -7.24 10.91 -6.97
N LEU A 337 -6.46 9.94 -7.48
CA LEU A 337 -5.66 10.13 -8.68
C LEU A 337 -6.52 10.34 -9.93
N LEU A 338 -7.60 9.56 -10.07
CA LEU A 338 -8.57 9.72 -11.15
C LEU A 338 -9.21 11.11 -11.13
N GLY A 339 -9.68 11.54 -9.95
CA GLY A 339 -10.27 12.86 -9.75
C GLY A 339 -9.30 13.98 -10.10
N GLN A 340 -8.09 13.97 -9.53
CA GLN A 340 -7.08 14.99 -9.83
C GLN A 340 -6.70 15.00 -11.33
N GLY A 341 -6.55 13.83 -11.95
CA GLY A 341 -6.27 13.72 -13.38
C GLY A 341 -7.32 14.39 -14.26
N SER A 342 -8.60 14.31 -13.87
CA SER A 342 -9.70 14.96 -14.59
C SER A 342 -9.69 16.49 -14.48
N GLU A 343 -9.16 17.06 -13.38
CA GLU A 343 -9.07 18.51 -13.19
C GLU A 343 -8.20 19.18 -14.26
N ILE A 344 -7.14 18.52 -14.74
CA ILE A 344 -6.29 19.04 -15.82
C ILE A 344 -7.12 19.23 -17.09
N ALA A 345 -7.93 18.24 -17.46
CA ALA A 345 -8.76 18.31 -18.65
C ALA A 345 -9.80 19.43 -18.55
N THR A 346 -10.41 19.61 -17.37
CA THR A 346 -11.35 20.71 -17.11
C THR A 346 -10.65 22.08 -17.22
N ALA A 347 -9.49 22.26 -16.58
CA ALA A 347 -8.75 23.51 -16.64
C ALA A 347 -8.30 23.88 -18.05
N LEU A 348 -7.93 22.89 -18.88
CA LEU A 348 -7.61 23.11 -20.31
C LEU A 348 -8.85 23.45 -21.13
N TYR A 349 -10.00 22.85 -20.82
CA TYR A 349 -11.26 23.13 -21.51
C TYR A 349 -11.74 24.57 -21.24
N ASP A 350 -11.52 25.08 -20.02
CA ASP A 350 -11.90 26.43 -19.61
C ASP A 350 -11.01 27.55 -20.21
N ILE A 351 -9.92 27.18 -20.88
CA ILE A 351 -9.17 28.14 -21.70
C ILE A 351 -10.02 28.43 -22.93
N GLU A 352 -10.22 29.71 -23.28
CA GLU A 352 -10.96 30.13 -24.48
C GLU A 352 -10.14 29.87 -25.76
N TRP A 353 -9.76 28.61 -26.00
CA TRP A 353 -8.87 28.19 -27.08
C TRP A 353 -9.44 28.51 -28.46
N TYR A 354 -10.76 28.63 -28.59
CA TYR A 354 -11.45 29.05 -29.81
C TYR A 354 -11.21 30.53 -30.18
N ASN A 355 -10.75 31.35 -29.23
CA ASN A 355 -10.38 32.75 -29.45
C ASN A 355 -8.89 32.92 -29.80
N LEU A 356 -8.11 31.83 -29.85
CA LEU A 356 -6.67 31.86 -30.11
C LEU A 356 -6.35 31.62 -31.60
N PRO A 357 -5.18 32.09 -32.08
CA PRO A 357 -4.70 31.75 -33.42
C PRO A 357 -4.65 30.23 -33.63
N GLY A 358 -5.00 29.76 -34.84
CA GLY A 358 -5.22 28.33 -35.11
C GLY A 358 -4.09 27.39 -34.68
N ARG A 359 -2.82 27.82 -34.78
CA ARG A 359 -1.67 27.02 -34.29
C ARG A 359 -1.72 26.80 -32.77
N LYS A 360 -1.96 27.87 -32.01
CA LYS A 360 -2.03 27.86 -30.54
C LYS A 360 -3.26 27.09 -30.04
N ALA A 361 -4.39 27.28 -30.71
CA ALA A 361 -5.62 26.53 -30.43
C ALA A 361 -5.41 25.02 -30.61
N ARG A 362 -4.75 24.61 -31.70
CA ARG A 362 -4.44 23.20 -31.98
C ARG A 362 -3.58 22.58 -30.87
N ASP A 363 -2.57 23.29 -30.40
CA ASP A 363 -1.67 22.76 -29.38
C ASP A 363 -2.40 22.52 -28.05
N ILE A 364 -3.28 23.44 -27.62
CA ILE A 364 -4.15 23.22 -26.43
C ILE A 364 -5.09 22.03 -26.62
N VAL A 365 -5.73 21.91 -27.80
CA VAL A 365 -6.64 20.80 -28.09
C VAL A 365 -5.93 19.45 -28.04
N LEU A 366 -4.67 19.37 -28.48
CA LEU A 366 -3.86 18.16 -28.37
C LEU A 366 -3.59 17.78 -26.90
N VAL A 367 -3.23 18.75 -26.06
CA VAL A 367 -3.04 18.49 -24.62
C VAL A 367 -4.35 18.05 -23.99
N LEU A 368 -5.46 18.74 -24.29
CA LEU A 368 -6.79 18.37 -23.80
C LEU A 368 -7.16 16.94 -24.19
N ALA A 369 -6.90 16.53 -25.43
CA ALA A 369 -7.16 15.18 -25.89
C ALA A 369 -6.35 14.14 -25.10
N ILE A 370 -5.08 14.42 -24.79
CA ILE A 370 -4.22 13.55 -23.98
C ILE A 370 -4.70 13.51 -22.53
N SER A 371 -5.06 14.66 -21.94
CA SER A 371 -5.51 14.77 -20.54
C SER A 371 -6.86 14.08 -20.28
N LYS A 372 -7.66 13.84 -21.33
CA LYS A 372 -8.86 12.99 -21.23
C LYS A 372 -8.55 11.52 -20.99
N TYR A 373 -7.31 11.08 -21.24
CA TYR A 373 -6.91 9.72 -20.91
C TYR A 373 -6.70 9.60 -19.39
N PRO A 374 -7.46 8.75 -18.68
CA PRO A 374 -7.48 8.77 -17.23
C PRO A 374 -6.14 8.30 -16.64
N LEU A 375 -5.60 9.09 -15.71
CA LEU A 375 -4.52 8.72 -14.81
C LEU A 375 -5.04 7.69 -13.81
N LYS A 376 -4.91 6.41 -14.14
CA LYS A 376 -5.48 5.31 -13.37
C LYS A 376 -4.41 4.36 -12.84
N LEU A 377 -4.66 3.80 -11.65
CA LEU A 377 -3.92 2.68 -11.10
C LEU A 377 -4.74 1.42 -11.27
N THR A 378 -4.12 0.34 -11.74
CA THR A 378 -4.81 -0.94 -11.95
C THR A 378 -4.23 -2.05 -11.08
N ALA A 379 -5.12 -2.89 -10.54
CA ALA A 379 -4.79 -4.16 -9.94
C ALA A 379 -4.62 -5.21 -11.05
N GLY A 380 -3.37 -5.59 -11.31
CA GLY A 380 -3.02 -6.60 -12.30
C GLY A 380 -3.45 -6.29 -13.74
N LYS A 381 -3.72 -5.03 -14.09
CA LYS A 381 -4.39 -4.62 -15.35
C LYS A 381 -5.82 -5.15 -15.55
N ILE A 382 -6.42 -5.73 -14.52
CA ILE A 382 -7.77 -6.31 -14.58
C ILE A 382 -8.79 -5.31 -14.04
N LEU A 383 -8.52 -4.75 -12.86
CA LEU A 383 -9.43 -3.84 -12.16
C LEU A 383 -8.78 -2.47 -11.98
N VAL A 384 -9.53 -1.39 -12.20
CA VAL A 384 -9.09 -0.04 -11.85
C VAL A 384 -9.34 0.20 -10.37
N LEU A 385 -8.34 0.68 -9.63
CA LEU A 385 -8.55 1.05 -8.23
C LEU A 385 -9.43 2.30 -8.16
N SER A 386 -10.63 2.16 -7.61
CA SER A 386 -11.65 3.19 -7.50
C SER A 386 -12.67 2.82 -6.42
N MET A 387 -13.53 3.76 -6.03
CA MET A 387 -14.63 3.47 -5.11
C MET A 387 -15.63 2.45 -5.66
N ASN A 388 -15.76 2.37 -6.98
CA ASN A 388 -16.55 1.32 -7.62
C ASN A 388 -15.97 -0.08 -7.34
N THR A 389 -14.65 -0.24 -7.43
CA THR A 389 -13.98 -1.52 -7.13
C THR A 389 -14.11 -1.90 -5.66
N PHE A 390 -14.09 -0.93 -4.74
CA PHE A 390 -14.40 -1.18 -3.33
C PHE A 390 -15.80 -1.77 -3.14
N GLY A 391 -16.82 -1.19 -3.81
CA GLY A 391 -18.18 -1.74 -3.79
C GLY A 391 -18.27 -3.15 -4.37
N VAL A 392 -17.52 -3.44 -5.44
CA VAL A 392 -17.43 -4.79 -6.03
C VAL A 392 -16.80 -5.79 -5.05
N VAL A 393 -15.75 -5.40 -4.32
CA VAL A 393 -15.10 -6.25 -3.31
C VAL A 393 -16.10 -6.64 -2.21
N LEU A 394 -16.80 -5.67 -1.61
CA LEU A 394 -17.79 -5.92 -0.57
C LEU A 394 -18.98 -6.76 -1.06
N LYS A 395 -19.46 -6.49 -2.27
CA LYS A 395 -20.53 -7.30 -2.86
C LYS A 395 -20.07 -8.74 -3.09
N SER A 396 -18.84 -8.92 -3.58
CA SER A 396 -18.28 -10.25 -3.87
C SER A 396 -18.06 -11.04 -2.59
N SER A 397 -17.59 -10.42 -1.51
CA SER A 397 -17.41 -11.12 -0.22
C SER A 397 -18.74 -11.66 0.31
N LEU A 398 -19.81 -10.87 0.25
CA LEU A 398 -21.16 -11.30 0.66
C LEU A 398 -21.72 -12.43 -0.21
N VAL A 399 -21.47 -12.40 -1.53
CA VAL A 399 -21.87 -13.48 -2.43
C VAL A 399 -21.14 -14.78 -2.08
N TYR A 400 -19.83 -14.71 -1.86
CA TYR A 400 -19.04 -15.87 -1.45
C TYR A 400 -19.41 -16.37 -0.05
N LEU A 401 -19.77 -15.48 0.87
CA LEU A 401 -20.31 -15.84 2.19
C LEU A 401 -21.58 -16.68 2.05
N ASN A 402 -22.54 -16.21 1.24
CA ASN A 402 -23.79 -16.95 1.00
C ASN A 402 -23.54 -18.33 0.38
N MET A 403 -22.59 -18.40 -0.56
CA MET A 403 -22.16 -19.68 -1.14
C MET A 403 -21.55 -20.60 -0.08
N LEU A 404 -20.62 -20.10 0.74
CA LEU A 404 -19.96 -20.88 1.79
C LEU A 404 -21.00 -21.42 2.78
N ARG A 405 -21.91 -20.56 3.24
CA ARG A 405 -23.02 -20.94 4.12
C ARG A 405 -23.87 -22.06 3.53
N THR A 406 -24.24 -21.94 2.25
CA THR A 406 -25.03 -22.97 1.56
C THR A 406 -24.27 -24.29 1.46
N VAL A 407 -22.95 -24.28 1.34
CA VAL A 407 -22.17 -25.53 1.26
C VAL A 407 -21.94 -26.16 2.63
N THR A 408 -21.94 -25.37 3.71
CA THR A 408 -21.67 -25.85 5.08
C THR A 408 -22.92 -26.19 5.89
N GLU A 409 -24.10 -25.66 5.52
CA GLU A 409 -25.40 -25.98 6.15
C GLU A 409 -26.09 -27.23 5.56
N PHE A 410 -25.45 -27.90 4.58
CA PHE A 410 -25.77 -29.27 4.14
C PHE A 410 -24.78 -30.26 4.76
#